data_AF-A0A966QX04-F1
#
_entry.id   AF-A0A966QX04-F1
#
_cell.length_a   1.000
_cell.length_b   1.000
_cell.length_c   1.000
_cell.angle_alpha   90.00
_cell.angle_beta   90.00
_cell.angle_gamma   90.00
#
_symmetry.space_group_name_H-M   'P 1'
#
loop_
_entity.id
_entity.type
_entity.pdbx_description
1 polymer ?
#
loop_
_entity_poly.entity_id
_entity_poly.type
_entity_poly.pdbx_seq_one_letter_code
_entity_poly.pdbx_strand_id
1 'polypeptide(L)'
;MLPADKYPKQYVLCECGQFKTIKANYCNKCSNSKRIKFHTLKDTTHSVVHGQSARFNIIRGRARNQYKHIKACQFCGYDKHVEVCHIKPISSFEEDTLVSTINDPSNILILCPNCHWEHDRKYRKPKKTNIKKPHKRKVEWPTKECLEKLLWEKPTSQIAKEYGVSDNAVAKWSKKYNLSKPPRGYWAKVGAEGNAPSSIS
;
A
#
# COMPACT_ATOMS: atom_id res chain seq x y z
N MET A 1 -23.48 43.48 29.50
CA MET A 1 -22.81 44.35 28.49
C MET A 1 -21.30 44.15 28.63
N LEU A 2 -20.64 43.61 27.61
CA LEU A 2 -19.17 43.48 27.61
C LEU A 2 -18.53 44.86 27.36
N PRO A 3 -17.42 45.21 28.02
CA PRO A 3 -16.81 46.52 27.88
C PRO A 3 -16.27 46.70 26.46
N ALA A 4 -16.75 47.74 25.77
CA ALA A 4 -16.15 48.19 24.52
C ALA A 4 -14.69 48.62 24.78
N ASP A 5 -13.79 48.16 23.92
CA ASP A 5 -12.35 48.44 23.95
C ASP A 5 -12.07 49.91 24.34
N LYS A 6 -11.30 50.12 25.41
CA LYS A 6 -10.99 51.41 26.06
C LYS A 6 -10.40 52.50 25.15
N TYR A 7 -10.08 52.20 23.89
CA TYR A 7 -9.55 53.13 22.91
C TYR A 7 -10.10 52.79 21.52
N PRO A 8 -10.83 53.70 20.85
CA PRO A 8 -11.33 53.45 19.51
C PRO A 8 -10.15 53.23 18.55
N LYS A 9 -10.18 52.14 17.78
CA LYS A 9 -9.17 51.87 16.77
C LYS A 9 -9.20 53.01 15.75
N GLN A 10 -8.06 53.68 15.56
CA GLN A 10 -7.93 54.75 14.57
C GLN A 10 -7.56 54.17 13.19
N TYR A 11 -8.18 54.70 12.14
CA TYR A 11 -8.07 54.21 10.76
C TYR A 11 -7.59 55.31 9.81
N VAL A 12 -6.82 54.93 8.79
CA VAL A 12 -6.32 55.78 7.70
C VAL A 12 -6.49 55.06 6.36
N LEU A 13 -6.41 55.78 5.24
CA LEU A 13 -6.47 55.18 3.91
C LEU A 13 -5.18 54.44 3.55
N CYS A 14 -5.34 53.31 2.88
CA CYS A 14 -4.27 52.53 2.24
C CYS A 14 -4.04 53.03 0.80
N GLU A 15 -2.90 52.69 0.20
CA GLU A 15 -2.57 52.98 -1.20
C GLU A 15 -3.65 52.53 -2.21
N CYS A 16 -4.40 51.49 -1.89
CA CYS A 16 -5.47 50.95 -2.71
C CYS A 16 -6.86 51.53 -2.39
N GLY A 17 -6.93 52.63 -1.63
CA GLY A 17 -8.16 53.36 -1.30
C GLY A 17 -9.02 52.75 -0.18
N GLN A 18 -8.59 51.67 0.46
CA GLN A 18 -9.32 51.01 1.55
C GLN A 18 -8.78 51.42 2.94
N PHE A 19 -9.61 51.36 3.98
CA PHE A 19 -9.19 51.69 5.34
C PHE A 19 -8.25 50.64 5.97
N LYS A 20 -7.25 51.11 6.71
CA LYS A 20 -6.29 50.33 7.51
C LYS A 20 -6.10 50.98 8.88
N THR A 21 -5.74 50.19 9.90
CA THR A 21 -5.34 50.79 11.19
C THR A 21 -4.06 51.61 11.03
N ILE A 22 -3.85 52.67 11.82
CA ILE A 22 -2.65 53.52 11.74
C ILE A 22 -1.34 52.70 11.80
N LYS A 23 -1.29 51.68 12.66
CA LYS A 23 -0.13 50.80 12.84
C LYS A 23 0.15 49.85 11.65
N ALA A 24 -0.80 49.67 10.74
CA ALA A 24 -0.66 48.72 9.64
C ALA A 24 -0.05 49.39 8.41
N ASN A 25 0.90 48.73 7.74
CA ASN A 25 1.49 49.22 6.49
C ASN A 25 0.50 49.19 5.32
N TYR A 26 -0.34 48.14 5.25
CA TYR A 26 -1.34 47.96 4.20
C TYR A 26 -2.70 47.58 4.82
N CYS A 27 -3.81 47.83 4.11
CA CYS A 27 -5.12 47.30 4.51
C CYS A 27 -5.12 45.77 4.42
N ASN A 28 -6.12 45.10 5.02
CA ASN A 28 -6.21 43.65 4.98
C ASN A 28 -6.20 43.10 3.55
N LYS A 29 -6.88 43.75 2.60
CA LYS A 29 -6.88 43.32 1.19
C LYS A 29 -5.49 43.40 0.56
N CYS A 30 -4.80 44.53 0.73
CA CYS A 30 -3.52 44.81 0.08
C CYS A 30 -2.34 44.13 0.79
N SER A 31 -2.46 43.91 2.11
CA SER A 31 -1.60 43.01 2.86
C SER A 31 -1.81 41.56 2.41
N ASN A 32 -3.07 41.13 2.24
CA ASN A 32 -3.36 39.77 1.79
C ASN A 32 -2.94 39.54 0.34
N SER A 33 -3.13 40.49 -0.57
CA SER A 33 -2.66 40.37 -1.97
C SER A 33 -1.14 40.29 -2.06
N LYS A 34 -0.41 41.06 -1.24
CA LYS A 34 1.06 40.97 -1.12
C LYS A 34 1.52 39.71 -0.36
N ARG A 35 0.66 39.09 0.45
CA ARG A 35 0.93 37.88 1.26
C ARG A 35 0.52 36.58 0.55
N ILE A 36 -0.35 36.62 -0.46
CA ILE A 36 -0.61 35.51 -1.38
C ILE A 36 0.61 35.41 -2.30
N LYS A 37 1.72 34.90 -1.76
CA LYS A 37 2.72 34.27 -2.60
C LYS A 37 2.05 33.03 -3.18
N PHE A 38 2.03 32.93 -4.51
CA PHE A 38 1.74 31.66 -5.18
C PHE A 38 2.85 30.70 -4.77
N HIS A 39 2.59 29.91 -3.72
CA HIS A 39 3.53 28.91 -3.27
C HIS A 39 3.30 27.66 -4.10
N THR A 40 4.38 27.17 -4.70
CA THR A 40 4.46 25.82 -5.25
C THR A 40 4.66 24.80 -4.12
N LEU A 41 4.52 23.52 -4.44
CA LEU A 41 4.87 22.42 -3.54
C LEU A 41 6.30 22.60 -3.02
N LYS A 42 7.23 22.95 -3.90
CA LYS A 42 8.62 23.28 -3.59
C LYS A 42 8.72 24.39 -2.56
N ASP A 43 8.08 25.54 -2.81
CA ASP A 43 8.18 26.71 -1.93
C ASP A 43 7.68 26.45 -0.50
N THR A 44 6.77 25.49 -0.33
CA THR A 44 6.25 25.10 1.01
C THR A 44 7.04 24.00 1.70
N THR A 45 7.88 23.27 0.97
CA THR A 45 8.60 22.09 1.47
C THR A 45 10.07 22.38 1.80
N HIS A 46 10.66 23.45 1.25
CA HIS A 46 12.07 23.81 1.46
C HIS A 46 12.41 24.48 2.81
N SER A 47 11.44 24.78 3.67
CA SER A 47 11.70 25.31 5.03
C SER A 47 12.02 24.17 6.02
N VAL A 48 13.11 23.43 5.78
CA VAL A 48 13.49 22.20 6.50
C VAL A 48 14.15 22.50 7.86
N VAL A 49 13.47 23.23 8.75
CA VAL A 49 13.86 23.31 10.18
C VAL A 49 13.26 22.13 10.97
N HIS A 50 12.21 21.49 10.44
CA HIS A 50 11.54 20.36 11.07
C HIS A 50 11.56 19.17 10.11
N GLY A 51 11.89 17.98 10.62
CA GLY A 51 12.22 16.78 9.83
C GLY A 51 11.15 16.31 8.84
N GLN A 52 11.46 15.22 8.11
CA GLN A 52 10.67 14.74 6.96
C GLN A 52 9.15 14.60 7.21
N SER A 53 8.74 14.31 8.46
CA SER A 53 7.33 14.20 8.87
C SER A 53 6.54 15.51 8.76
N ALA A 54 7.22 16.67 8.79
CA ALA A 54 6.60 18.00 8.74
C ALA A 54 6.50 18.59 7.33
N ARG A 55 7.02 17.89 6.30
CA ARG A 55 7.18 18.40 4.92
C ARG A 55 5.92 19.07 4.34
N PHE A 56 4.74 18.51 4.59
CA PHE A 56 3.48 19.01 4.00
C PHE A 56 2.57 19.75 4.99
N ASN A 57 3.08 20.17 6.15
CA ASN A 57 2.25 20.77 7.21
C ASN A 57 1.61 22.09 6.80
N ILE A 58 2.30 22.90 5.99
CA ILE A 58 1.75 24.16 5.47
C ILE A 58 0.53 23.90 4.58
N ILE A 59 0.66 22.95 3.65
CA ILE A 59 -0.41 22.59 2.70
C ILE A 59 -1.62 22.03 3.46
N ARG A 60 -1.39 21.07 4.36
CA ARG A 60 -2.43 20.48 5.21
C ARG A 60 -3.08 21.51 6.14
N GLY A 61 -2.29 22.43 6.69
CA GLY A 61 -2.78 23.52 7.53
C GLY A 61 -3.73 24.45 6.78
N ARG A 62 -3.38 24.83 5.54
CA ARG A 62 -4.24 25.65 4.67
C ARG A 62 -5.56 24.95 4.36
N ALA A 63 -5.51 23.66 3.99
CA ALA A 63 -6.70 22.87 3.72
C ALA A 63 -7.61 22.77 4.97
N ARG A 64 -7.04 22.42 6.14
CA ARG A 64 -7.80 22.36 7.41
C ARG A 64 -8.47 23.69 7.76
N ASN A 65 -7.80 24.82 7.55
CA ASN A 65 -8.39 26.12 7.84
C ASN A 65 -9.55 26.46 6.90
N GLN A 66 -9.46 26.08 5.62
CA GLN A 66 -10.53 26.29 4.63
C GLN A 66 -11.80 25.53 5.02
N TYR A 67 -11.67 24.27 5.45
CA TYR A 67 -12.80 23.40 5.77
C TYR A 67 -13.13 23.29 7.27
N LYS A 68 -12.58 24.17 8.12
CA LYS A 68 -12.71 24.10 9.59
C LYS A 68 -14.16 24.08 10.13
N HIS A 69 -15.09 24.61 9.33
CA HIS A 69 -16.50 24.75 9.66
C HIS A 69 -17.32 23.51 9.29
N ILE A 70 -16.80 22.63 8.42
CA ILE A 70 -17.47 21.39 8.04
C ILE A 70 -17.17 20.34 9.11
N LYS A 71 -18.22 19.75 9.68
CA LYS A 71 -18.11 18.77 10.78
C LYS A 71 -18.61 17.37 10.43
N ALA A 72 -19.32 17.21 9.32
CA ALA A 72 -19.90 15.93 8.90
C ALA A 72 -19.06 15.23 7.83
N CYS A 73 -18.89 13.93 8.00
CA CYS A 73 -18.22 13.05 7.04
C CYS A 73 -19.05 12.94 5.76
N GLN A 74 -18.45 13.20 4.62
CA GLN A 74 -19.13 13.12 3.32
C GLN A 74 -19.49 11.70 2.90
N PHE A 75 -18.87 10.68 3.51
CA PHE A 75 -19.12 9.27 3.18
C PHE A 75 -20.20 8.63 4.07
N CYS A 76 -20.10 8.78 5.39
CA CYS A 76 -20.99 8.09 6.34
C CYS A 76 -21.84 9.02 7.22
N GLY A 77 -21.70 10.34 7.10
CA GLY A 77 -22.46 11.30 7.89
C GLY A 77 -21.98 11.54 9.32
N TYR A 78 -20.96 10.83 9.82
CA TYR A 78 -20.40 11.04 11.17
C TYR A 78 -20.01 12.50 11.40
N ASP A 79 -20.48 13.12 12.49
CA ASP A 79 -20.52 14.57 12.68
C ASP A 79 -19.73 15.09 13.89
N LYS A 80 -19.20 14.21 14.74
CA LYS A 80 -18.44 14.60 15.93
C LYS A 80 -17.01 15.03 15.61
N HIS A 81 -16.38 14.36 14.64
CA HIS A 81 -14.99 14.65 14.26
C HIS A 81 -14.71 14.20 12.82
N VAL A 82 -14.09 15.10 12.05
CA VAL A 82 -13.69 14.87 10.67
C VAL A 82 -12.29 15.40 10.41
N GLU A 83 -11.65 14.80 9.42
CA GLU A 83 -10.32 15.10 8.92
C GLU A 83 -10.41 15.54 7.46
N VAL A 84 -9.50 16.42 7.06
CA VAL A 84 -9.35 16.84 5.66
C VAL A 84 -8.39 15.87 4.98
N CYS A 85 -8.91 15.11 4.03
CA CYS A 85 -8.20 14.13 3.24
C CYS A 85 -7.97 14.65 1.82
N HIS A 86 -6.83 14.34 1.21
CA HIS A 86 -6.54 14.63 -0.19
C HIS A 86 -6.81 13.38 -1.03
N ILE A 87 -7.59 13.51 -2.12
CA ILE A 87 -7.90 12.38 -3.02
C ILE A 87 -6.62 11.88 -3.69
N LYS A 88 -5.91 12.78 -4.38
CA LYS A 88 -4.56 12.56 -4.88
C LYS A 88 -3.57 12.99 -3.78
N PRO A 89 -2.66 12.10 -3.34
CA PRO A 89 -1.75 12.41 -2.23
C PRO A 89 -0.77 13.54 -2.60
N ILE A 90 -0.50 14.43 -1.64
CA ILE A 90 0.37 15.63 -1.82
C ILE A 90 1.75 15.25 -2.39
N SER A 91 2.30 14.09 -1.98
CA SER A 91 3.61 13.62 -2.44
C SER A 91 3.65 13.15 -3.90
N SER A 92 2.51 13.07 -4.59
CA SER A 92 2.41 12.64 -5.99
C SER A 92 2.26 13.80 -6.99
N PHE A 93 2.36 15.04 -6.51
CA PHE A 93 2.38 16.22 -7.35
C PHE A 93 3.81 16.64 -7.64
N GLU A 94 4.00 17.29 -8.78
CA GLU A 94 5.29 17.85 -9.19
C GLU A 94 5.67 19.04 -8.29
N GLU A 95 6.97 19.30 -8.14
CA GLU A 95 7.49 20.31 -7.22
C GLU A 95 7.00 21.74 -7.53
N ASP A 96 6.79 22.06 -8.80
CA ASP A 96 6.28 23.34 -9.29
C ASP A 96 4.75 23.47 -9.20
N THR A 97 4.04 22.41 -8.81
CA THR A 97 2.58 22.44 -8.68
C THR A 97 2.15 23.46 -7.61
N LEU A 98 1.22 24.35 -7.95
CA LEU A 98 0.68 25.34 -7.01
C LEU A 98 -0.10 24.67 -5.86
N VAL A 99 0.07 25.20 -4.65
CA VAL A 99 -0.68 24.74 -3.47
C VAL A 99 -2.19 24.92 -3.64
N SER A 100 -2.64 25.92 -4.42
CA SER A 100 -4.06 26.10 -4.76
C SER A 100 -4.59 24.93 -5.57
N THR A 101 -3.80 24.39 -6.50
CA THR A 101 -4.15 23.21 -7.29
C THR A 101 -4.18 21.95 -6.42
N ILE A 102 -3.24 21.81 -5.48
CA ILE A 102 -3.22 20.68 -4.55
C ILE A 102 -4.43 20.71 -3.59
N ASN A 103 -4.80 21.89 -3.11
CA ASN A 103 -5.94 22.09 -2.21
C ASN A 103 -7.25 22.43 -2.94
N ASP A 104 -7.31 22.19 -4.25
CA ASP A 104 -8.52 22.40 -5.04
C ASP A 104 -9.68 21.59 -4.44
N PRO A 105 -10.92 22.11 -4.37
CA PRO A 105 -12.06 21.37 -3.83
C PRO A 105 -12.27 19.99 -4.48
N SER A 106 -11.91 19.84 -5.76
CA SER A 106 -11.96 18.55 -6.45
C SER A 106 -10.97 17.51 -5.92
N ASN A 107 -9.94 17.94 -5.20
CA ASN A 107 -8.93 17.08 -4.59
C ASN A 107 -9.09 16.90 -3.07
N ILE A 108 -10.18 17.41 -2.47
CA ILE A 108 -10.39 17.37 -1.02
C ILE A 108 -11.63 16.55 -0.68
N LEU A 109 -11.49 15.68 0.32
CA LEU A 109 -12.59 15.00 1.00
C LEU A 109 -12.57 15.33 2.50
N ILE A 110 -13.75 15.42 3.10
CA ILE A 110 -13.97 15.58 4.53
C ILE A 110 -14.51 14.26 5.07
N LEU A 111 -13.66 13.53 5.79
CA LEU A 111 -13.94 12.15 6.20
C LEU A 111 -13.77 12.00 7.70
N CYS A 112 -14.55 11.12 8.34
CA CYS A 112 -14.24 10.71 9.72
C CYS A 112 -12.96 9.84 9.74
N PRO A 113 -12.32 9.64 10.91
CA PRO A 113 -11.07 8.87 11.00
C PRO A 113 -11.16 7.46 10.38
N ASN A 114 -12.31 6.79 10.52
CA ASN A 114 -12.48 5.46 9.94
C ASN A 114 -12.54 5.50 8.40
N CYS A 115 -13.38 6.37 7.83
CA CYS A 115 -13.51 6.51 6.38
C CYS A 115 -12.24 7.08 5.75
N HIS A 116 -11.52 7.96 6.45
CA HIS A 116 -10.22 8.47 6.03
C HIS A 116 -9.20 7.33 5.91
N TRP A 117 -9.11 6.45 6.91
CA TRP A 117 -8.25 5.28 6.87
C TRP A 117 -8.62 4.31 5.74
N GLU A 118 -9.92 4.09 5.50
CA GLU A 118 -10.40 3.27 4.40
C GLU A 118 -10.00 3.85 3.04
N HIS A 119 -10.12 5.17 2.89
CA HIS A 119 -9.72 5.88 1.67
C HIS A 119 -8.22 5.74 1.41
N ASP A 120 -7.36 5.99 2.40
CA ASP A 120 -5.90 5.88 2.26
C ASP A 120 -5.44 4.46 1.87
N ARG A 121 -6.17 3.44 2.33
CA ARG A 121 -5.88 2.04 1.98
C ARG A 121 -6.17 1.69 0.53
N LYS A 122 -7.17 2.33 -0.11
CA LYS A 122 -7.48 2.07 -1.53
C LYS A 122 -6.31 2.38 -2.45
N TYR A 123 -5.48 3.36 -2.10
CA TYR A 123 -4.30 3.77 -2.88
C TYR A 123 -2.99 3.12 -2.43
N ARG A 124 -2.99 2.38 -1.32
CA ARG A 124 -1.81 1.67 -0.86
C ARG A 124 -1.63 0.43 -1.73
N LYS A 125 -0.58 0.41 -2.56
CA LYS A 125 -0.19 -0.82 -3.29
C LYS A 125 -0.22 -1.98 -2.30
N PRO A 126 -0.82 -3.14 -2.64
CA PRO A 126 -0.80 -4.29 -1.75
C PRO A 126 0.66 -4.48 -1.33
N LYS A 127 0.91 -4.46 -0.02
CA LYS A 127 2.22 -4.87 0.48
C LYS A 127 2.50 -6.20 -0.21
N LYS A 128 3.65 -6.37 -0.85
CA LYS A 128 4.08 -7.67 -1.39
C LYS A 128 3.88 -8.66 -0.24
N THR A 129 2.78 -9.38 -0.26
CA THR A 129 2.48 -10.37 0.74
C THR A 129 3.59 -11.40 0.60
N ASN A 130 4.08 -11.96 1.71
CA ASN A 130 4.97 -13.12 1.68
C ASN A 130 4.20 -14.35 1.15
N ILE A 131 3.59 -14.26 -0.03
CA ILE A 131 3.16 -15.40 -0.81
C ILE A 131 4.46 -16.03 -1.26
N LYS A 132 4.92 -17.04 -0.51
CA LYS A 132 6.02 -17.89 -0.94
C LYS A 132 5.65 -18.37 -2.35
N LYS A 133 6.39 -17.92 -3.37
CA LYS A 133 6.21 -18.42 -4.73
C LYS A 133 6.29 -19.95 -4.67
N PRO A 134 5.42 -20.69 -5.38
CA PRO A 134 5.54 -22.14 -5.41
C PRO A 134 6.96 -22.50 -5.85
N HIS A 135 7.65 -23.31 -5.04
CA HIS A 135 8.97 -23.81 -5.41
C HIS A 135 8.84 -24.58 -6.73
N LYS A 136 9.52 -24.13 -7.78
CA LYS A 136 9.61 -24.88 -9.04
C LYS A 136 10.23 -26.25 -8.73
N ARG A 137 9.56 -27.32 -9.16
CA ARG A 137 10.10 -28.68 -9.04
C ARG A 137 11.34 -28.79 -9.94
N LYS A 138 12.37 -29.51 -9.48
CA LYS A 138 13.60 -29.73 -10.26
C LYS A 138 13.37 -30.61 -11.50
N VAL A 139 12.38 -31.50 -11.43
CA VAL A 139 12.07 -32.51 -12.45
C VAL A 139 10.55 -32.61 -12.60
N GLU A 140 10.09 -32.89 -13.82
CA GLU A 140 8.70 -33.23 -14.09
C GLU A 140 8.34 -34.56 -13.46
N TRP A 141 7.28 -34.59 -12.65
CA TRP A 141 6.87 -35.82 -12.00
C TRP A 141 6.13 -36.70 -13.01
N PRO A 142 6.38 -38.02 -13.01
CA PRO A 142 5.55 -38.94 -13.77
C PRO A 142 4.09 -38.85 -13.31
N THR A 143 3.17 -39.20 -14.21
CA THR A 143 1.75 -39.38 -13.88
C THR A 143 1.60 -40.51 -12.85
N LYS A 144 0.45 -40.54 -12.16
CA LYS A 144 0.16 -41.57 -11.15
C LYS A 144 0.32 -42.99 -11.73
N GLU A 145 -0.27 -43.23 -12.90
CA GLU A 145 -0.25 -44.52 -13.59
C GLU A 145 1.17 -44.93 -14.02
N CYS A 146 1.93 -44.01 -14.62
CA CYS A 146 3.32 -44.28 -14.98
C CYS A 146 4.16 -44.61 -13.75
N LEU A 147 3.99 -43.88 -12.65
CA LEU A 147 4.75 -44.14 -11.43
C LEU A 147 4.39 -45.50 -10.82
N GLU A 148 3.12 -45.87 -10.80
CA GLU A 148 2.67 -47.18 -10.31
C GLU A 148 3.30 -48.32 -11.09
N LYS A 149 3.24 -48.25 -12.43
CA LYS A 149 3.89 -49.22 -13.31
C LYS A 149 5.40 -49.31 -13.04
N LEU A 150 6.09 -48.18 -12.99
CA LEU A 150 7.55 -48.13 -12.74
C LEU A 150 7.94 -48.74 -11.38
N LEU A 151 7.14 -48.52 -10.32
CA LEU A 151 7.40 -49.03 -8.97
C LEU A 151 7.36 -50.58 -8.91
N TRP A 152 6.59 -51.20 -9.79
CA TRP A 152 6.45 -52.66 -9.90
C TRP A 152 7.32 -53.28 -11.00
N GLU A 153 7.91 -52.47 -11.89
CA GLU A 153 8.85 -52.92 -12.92
C GLU A 153 10.31 -52.92 -12.45
N LYS A 154 10.70 -51.97 -11.59
CA LYS A 154 12.10 -51.81 -11.17
C LYS A 154 12.27 -51.19 -9.78
N PRO A 155 13.41 -51.42 -9.11
CA PRO A 155 13.67 -50.86 -7.79
C PRO A 155 13.72 -49.32 -7.82
N THR A 156 13.31 -48.70 -6.71
CA THR A 156 13.23 -47.23 -6.58
C THR A 156 14.56 -46.52 -6.81
N SER A 157 15.71 -47.20 -6.59
CA SER A 157 17.04 -46.69 -6.88
C SER A 157 17.31 -46.52 -8.39
N GLN A 158 16.79 -47.42 -9.23
CA GLN A 158 16.88 -47.31 -10.69
C GLN A 158 15.96 -46.21 -11.22
N ILE A 159 14.71 -46.14 -10.74
CA ILE A 159 13.78 -45.05 -11.07
C ILE A 159 14.41 -43.70 -10.70
N ALA A 160 14.99 -43.59 -9.51
CA ALA A 160 15.62 -42.36 -9.07
C ALA A 160 16.77 -41.93 -9.99
N LYS A 161 17.59 -42.87 -10.45
CA LYS A 161 18.69 -42.62 -11.38
C LYS A 161 18.19 -42.10 -12.74
N GLU A 162 17.13 -42.69 -13.28
CA GLU A 162 16.55 -42.28 -14.58
C GLU A 162 15.99 -40.86 -14.55
N TYR A 163 15.31 -40.49 -13.46
CA TYR A 163 14.76 -39.14 -13.30
C TYR A 163 15.75 -38.13 -12.72
N GLY A 164 17.01 -38.53 -12.45
CA GLY A 164 18.03 -37.65 -11.87
C GLY A 164 17.68 -37.15 -10.45
N VAL A 165 16.97 -37.95 -9.66
CA VAL A 165 16.54 -37.63 -8.29
C VAL A 165 17.05 -38.66 -7.28
N SER A 166 16.77 -38.47 -5.99
CA SER A 166 17.03 -39.49 -4.97
C SER A 166 15.89 -40.51 -4.88
N ASP A 167 16.21 -41.72 -4.42
CA ASP A 167 15.24 -42.77 -4.07
C ASP A 167 14.16 -42.27 -3.10
N ASN A 168 14.52 -41.40 -2.16
CA ASN A 168 13.60 -40.75 -1.24
C ASN A 168 12.67 -39.74 -1.95
N ALA A 169 13.09 -39.14 -3.07
CA ALA A 169 12.21 -38.32 -3.89
C ALA A 169 11.13 -39.17 -4.56
N VAL A 170 11.50 -40.29 -5.19
CA VAL A 170 10.55 -41.28 -5.71
C VAL A 170 9.62 -41.76 -4.60
N ALA A 171 10.14 -41.95 -3.39
CA ALA A 171 9.33 -42.33 -2.24
C ALA A 171 8.29 -41.28 -1.84
N LYS A 172 8.60 -39.99 -1.94
CA LYS A 172 7.67 -38.88 -1.72
C LYS A 172 6.62 -38.80 -2.84
N TRP A 173 6.99 -39.16 -4.07
CA TRP A 173 6.05 -39.21 -5.20
C TRP A 173 4.97 -40.26 -4.97
N SER A 174 5.36 -41.49 -4.60
CA SER A 174 4.41 -42.56 -4.31
C SER A 174 3.47 -42.18 -3.15
N LYS A 175 4.00 -41.56 -2.08
CA LYS A 175 3.19 -41.07 -0.96
C LYS A 175 2.21 -39.98 -1.39
N LYS A 176 2.63 -39.06 -2.27
CA LYS A 176 1.77 -37.98 -2.75
C LYS A 176 0.61 -38.47 -3.60
N TYR A 177 0.81 -39.55 -4.36
CA TYR A 177 -0.22 -40.19 -5.17
C TYR A 177 -0.98 -41.32 -4.46
N ASN A 178 -0.69 -41.55 -3.16
CA ASN A 178 -1.25 -42.65 -2.37
C ASN A 178 -1.06 -44.03 -3.04
N LEU A 179 0.12 -44.29 -3.59
CA LEU A 179 0.48 -45.56 -4.23
C LEU A 179 1.19 -46.49 -3.24
N SER A 180 0.84 -47.78 -3.27
CA SER A 180 1.58 -48.83 -2.57
C SER A 180 2.89 -49.13 -3.28
N LYS A 181 3.93 -49.45 -2.51
CA LYS A 181 5.20 -49.93 -3.04
C LYS A 181 5.35 -51.42 -2.76
N PRO A 182 6.16 -52.14 -3.57
CA PRO A 182 6.56 -53.48 -3.22
C PRO A 182 7.22 -53.51 -1.83
N PRO A 183 6.96 -54.57 -1.02
CA PRO A 183 7.46 -54.66 0.33
C PRO A 183 8.99 -54.67 0.37
N ARG A 184 9.57 -54.27 1.52
CA ARG A 184 11.01 -54.27 1.70
C ARG A 184 11.57 -55.68 1.44
N GLY A 185 12.57 -55.78 0.57
CA GLY A 185 13.17 -57.05 0.19
C GLY A 185 12.52 -57.74 -1.02
N TYR A 186 11.40 -57.26 -1.55
CA TYR A 186 10.77 -57.79 -2.77
C TYR A 186 11.77 -57.86 -3.94
N TRP A 187 12.42 -56.74 -4.26
CA TRP A 187 13.40 -56.68 -5.34
C TRP A 187 14.69 -57.47 -5.07
N ALA A 188 15.04 -57.68 -3.80
CA ALA A 188 16.18 -58.53 -3.43
C ALA A 188 15.88 -60.02 -3.69
N LYS A 189 14.63 -60.45 -3.47
CA LYS A 189 14.17 -61.81 -3.81
C LYS A 189 14.06 -62.02 -5.32
N VAL A 190 13.46 -61.07 -6.04
CA VAL A 190 13.34 -61.13 -7.51
C VAL A 190 14.72 -61.23 -8.19
N GLY A 191 15.71 -60.49 -7.70
CA GLY A 191 17.09 -60.57 -8.23
C GLY A 191 17.82 -61.87 -7.89
N ALA A 192 17.42 -62.57 -6.82
CA ALA A 192 17.99 -63.86 -6.42
C ALA A 192 17.33 -65.06 -7.13
N GLU A 193 16.06 -64.93 -7.53
CA GLU A 193 15.24 -66.02 -8.09
C GLU A 193 15.16 -66.02 -9.64
N GLY A 194 15.74 -65.03 -10.32
CA GLY A 194 15.98 -65.09 -11.78
C GLY A 194 14.77 -65.11 -12.70
N ASN A 195 13.55 -64.76 -12.23
CA ASN A 195 12.36 -64.67 -13.10
C ASN A 195 11.45 -63.49 -12.75
N ALA A 196 10.90 -62.85 -13.80
CA ALA A 196 9.98 -61.71 -13.72
C ALA A 196 8.59 -62.13 -13.21
N PRO A 197 7.92 -61.33 -12.35
CA PRO A 197 6.56 -61.64 -11.92
C PRO A 197 5.53 -61.32 -13.00
N SER A 198 4.66 -62.30 -13.22
CA SER A 198 3.49 -62.30 -14.10
C SER A 198 2.49 -61.19 -13.74
N SER A 199 1.81 -60.71 -14.78
CA SER A 199 0.77 -59.67 -14.78
C SER A 199 -0.28 -59.84 -13.66
N ILE A 200 -0.59 -58.75 -12.97
CA ILE A 200 -1.71 -58.65 -12.00
C ILE A 200 -3.02 -58.55 -12.79
N SER A 201 -4.02 -59.37 -12.42
CA SER A 201 -5.44 -59.27 -12.81
C SER A 201 -6.18 -58.29 -11.92
#